data_AF-A0A1J5RHJ9-F1
#
_entry.id   AF-A0A1J5RHJ9-F1
#
_cell.length_a   1.000
_cell.length_b   1.000
_cell.length_c   1.000
_cell.angle_alpha   90.00
_cell.angle_beta   90.00
_cell.angle_gamma   90.00
#
_symmetry.space_group_name_H-M   'P 1'
#
loop_
_entity.id
_entity.type
_entity.pdbx_description
1 polymer ?
#
loop_
_entity_poly.entity_id
_entity_poly.type
_entity_poly.pdbx_seq_one_letter_code
_entity_poly.pdbx_strand_id
1 'polypeptide(L)' 'MDAADFVLRDFSAGERKDLGWLVGAAADAVELLVTEGLEKAQLRFHTKV' A
#
# COMPACT_ATOMS: atom_id res chain seq x y z
N MET A 1 21.80 8.35 7.46
CA MET A 1 21.16 7.99 6.18
C MET A 1 20.27 9.15 5.84
N ASP A 2 20.54 9.83 4.73
CA ASP A 2 19.63 10.88 4.27
C ASP A 2 18.40 10.25 3.57
N ALA A 3 17.46 11.09 3.13
CA ALA A 3 16.24 10.59 2.48
C ALA A 3 16.54 9.86 1.16
N ALA A 4 17.54 10.32 0.39
CA ALA A 4 17.89 9.72 -0.89
C ALA A 4 18.48 8.33 -0.69
N ASP A 5 19.41 8.20 0.26
CA ASP A 5 19.98 6.91 0.66
C ASP A 5 18.89 5.91 1.10
N PHE A 6 17.88 6.40 1.84
CA PHE A 6 16.81 5.55 2.37
C PHE A 6 15.83 5.05 1.31
N VAL A 7 15.49 5.85 0.30
CA VAL A 7 14.50 5.46 -0.72
C VAL A 7 15.12 4.66 -1.88
N LEU A 8 16.43 4.76 -2.09
CA LEU A 8 17.14 4.04 -3.15
C LEU A 8 17.70 2.69 -2.71
N ARG A 9 17.69 2.36 -1.41
CA ARG A 9 18.11 1.05 -0.92
C ARG A 9 17.07 -0.02 -1.20
N ASP A 10 17.51 -1.28 -1.21
CA ASP A 10 16.60 -2.42 -1.18
C ASP A 10 15.81 -2.50 0.13
N PHE A 11 14.59 -3.02 0.03
CA PHE A 11 13.82 -3.44 1.22
C PHE A 11 14.57 -4.51 2.01
N SER A 12 14.56 -4.39 3.34
CA SER A 12 15.11 -5.36 4.27
C SER A 12 14.36 -6.70 4.20
N ALA A 13 14.95 -7.76 4.75
CA ALA A 13 14.29 -9.06 4.83
C ALA A 13 12.98 -9.03 5.63
N GLY A 14 12.82 -8.07 6.55
CA GLY A 14 11.55 -7.83 7.26
C GLY A 14 10.53 -7.19 6.32
N GLU A 15 10.85 -6.03 5.74
CA GLU A 15 9.96 -5.28 4.85
C GLU A 15 9.51 -6.11 3.64
N ARG A 16 10.41 -6.92 3.05
CA ARG A 16 10.08 -7.79 1.89
C ARG A 16 8.95 -8.78 2.15
N LYS A 17 8.71 -9.17 3.41
CA LYS A 17 7.60 -10.06 3.77
C LYS A 17 6.25 -9.38 3.60
N ASP A 18 6.21 -8.06 3.76
CA ASP A 18 4.97 -7.28 3.68
C ASP A 18 4.67 -6.78 2.26
N LEU A 19 5.69 -6.65 1.41
CA LEU A 19 5.54 -6.10 0.05
C LEU A 19 4.45 -6.80 -0.77
N GLY A 20 4.41 -8.13 -0.74
CA GLY A 20 3.46 -8.89 -1.56
C GLY A 20 2.01 -8.57 -1.23
N TRP A 21 1.67 -8.53 0.07
CA TRP A 21 0.30 -8.22 0.48
C TRP A 21 0.01 -6.72 0.37
N LEU A 22 0.97 -5.84 0.65
CA LEU A 22 0.79 -4.39 0.52
C LEU A 22 0.47 -3.99 -0.93
N VAL A 23 1.20 -4.55 -1.89
CA VAL A 23 0.96 -4.30 -3.32
C VAL A 23 -0.38 -4.90 -3.75
N GLY A 24 -0.73 -6.11 -3.27
CA GLY A 24 -2.04 -6.72 -3.54
C GLY A 24 -3.20 -5.89 -2.99
N ALA A 25 -3.13 -5.47 -1.73
CA ALA A 25 -4.14 -4.63 -1.10
C ALA A 25 -4.26 -3.26 -1.79
N ALA A 26 -3.16 -2.68 -2.26
CA ALA A 26 -3.19 -1.46 -3.06
C ALA A 26 -3.88 -1.68 -4.42
N ALA A 27 -3.65 -2.82 -5.07
CA ALA A 27 -4.35 -3.17 -6.31
C ALA A 27 -5.87 -3.30 -6.08
N ASP A 28 -6.29 -4.01 -5.03
CA ASP A 28 -7.70 -4.14 -4.66
C ASP A 28 -8.34 -2.76 -4.35
N ALA A 29 -7.59 -1.88 -3.68
CA ALA A 29 -8.04 -0.51 -3.39
C ALA A 29 -8.23 0.33 -4.66
N VAL A 30 -7.34 0.18 -5.65
CA VAL A 30 -7.45 0.85 -6.95
C VAL A 30 -8.64 0.30 -7.74
N GLU A 31 -8.86 -1.02 -7.74
CA GLU A 31 -10.03 -1.61 -8.38
C GLU A 31 -11.33 -1.06 -7.78
N LEU A 32 -11.43 -1.04 -6.45
CA LEU A 32 -12.61 -0.50 -5.74
C LEU A 32 -12.77 1.01 -6.00
N LEU A 33 -11.68 1.77 -6.07
CA LEU A 33 -11.72 3.19 -6.40
C LEU A 33 -12.31 3.42 -7.78
N VAL A 34 -11.88 2.66 -8.79
CA VAL A 34 -12.34 2.82 -10.18
C VAL A 34 -13.78 2.36 -10.36
N THR A 35 -14.18 1.29 -9.67
CA THR A 35 -15.50 0.66 -9.84
C THR A 35 -16.59 1.23 -8.92
N GLU A 36 -16.23 1.69 -7.72
CA GLU A 36 -17.17 2.11 -6.68
C GLU A 36 -16.94 3.53 -6.13
N GLY A 37 -15.83 4.18 -6.50
CA GLY A 37 -15.54 5.57 -6.15
C GLY A 37 -14.74 5.76 -4.84
N LEU A 38 -14.28 7.00 -4.65
CA LEU A 38 -13.28 7.36 -3.64
C LEU A 38 -13.73 7.10 -2.20
N GLU A 39 -14.95 7.52 -1.84
CA GLU A 39 -15.44 7.43 -0.47
C GLU A 39 -15.50 5.98 0.01
N LYS A 40 -16.07 5.08 -0.81
CA LYS A 40 -16.14 3.65 -0.51
C LYS A 40 -14.75 3.02 -0.40
N ALA A 41 -13.85 3.33 -1.34
CA ALA A 41 -12.48 2.83 -1.30
C ALA A 41 -11.75 3.29 -0.02
N GLN A 42 -11.83 4.57 0.33
CA GLN A 42 -11.19 5.08 1.55
C GLN A 42 -11.75 4.46 2.82
N LEU A 43 -13.08 4.33 2.94
CA LEU A 43 -13.71 3.70 4.11
C LEU A 43 -13.32 2.23 4.23
N ARG A 44 -13.19 1.51 3.11
CA ARG A 44 -12.81 0.09 3.15
C ARG A 44 -11.38 -0.16 3.62
N PHE A 45 -10.44 0.70 3.23
CA PHE A 45 -9.00 0.47 3.42
C PHE A 45 -8.35 1.33 4.52
N HIS A 46 -8.93 2.45 4.94
CA HIS A 46 -8.30 3.42 5.85
C HIS A 46 -9.05 3.67 7.17
N THR A 47 -10.05 2.88 7.52
CA THR A 47 -10.66 2.92 8.85
C THR A 47 -10.15 1.78 9.70
N LYS A 48 -9.91 2.04 11.00
CA LYS A 48 -9.72 0.95 11.95
C LYS A 48 -11.02 0.16 12.05
N VAL A 49 -10.90 -1.17 11.97
CA VAL A 49 -11.96 -2.09 12.36
C VAL A 49 -12.09 -2.07 13.89
#